data_AF-Q4CLG0-F1
#
_entry.id   AF-Q4CLG0-F1
#
_cell.length_a   1.000
_cell.length_b   1.000
_cell.length_c   1.000
_cell.angle_alpha   90.00
_cell.angle_beta   90.00
_cell.angle_gamma   90.00
#
_symmetry.space_group_name_H-M   'P 1'
#
loop_
_entity.id
_entity.type
_entity.pdbx_description
1 polymer ?
#
loop_
_entity_poly.entity_id
_entity_poly.type
_entity_poly.pdbx_seq_one_letter_code
_entity_poly.pdbx_strand_id
1 'polypeptide(L)'
;MTEEETDIYLSPADSHVAVHEHLMRIESAFYYSPGDAMAAVHPLQGTVSPRRGKDLPPMCIVSGNGNRPLAEAVAMLLGTPTHQTLVRQRANGEVNVRIDESVLGADVYIIQSTTGNEVIDVNTAVMELLLLIRKMRLSNARRVTAVIPYFAYSRQDSKKG
;
A
#
# COMPACT_ATOMS: atom_id res chain seq x y z
N MET A 1 6.02 30.45 -13.90
CA MET A 1 5.48 30.39 -12.54
C MET A 1 5.64 28.95 -12.10
N THR A 2 6.68 28.64 -11.33
CA THR A 2 6.91 27.30 -10.79
C THR A 2 5.96 27.12 -9.63
N GLU A 3 4.91 26.31 -9.81
CA GLU A 3 3.96 26.00 -8.74
C GLU A 3 4.70 25.29 -7.60
N GLU A 4 4.64 25.86 -6.40
CA GLU A 4 5.10 25.19 -5.18
C GLU A 4 4.20 23.99 -4.90
N GLU A 5 4.70 22.79 -5.18
CA GLU A 5 4.09 21.54 -4.71
C GLU A 5 4.30 21.44 -3.20
N THR A 6 3.22 21.51 -2.43
CA THR A 6 3.24 21.22 -0.99
C THR A 6 3.44 19.73 -0.77
N ASP A 7 4.62 19.38 -0.24
CA ASP A 7 4.95 18.01 0.15
C ASP A 7 4.31 17.72 1.52
N ILE A 8 3.15 17.08 1.50
CA ILE A 8 2.33 16.78 2.69
C ILE A 8 2.77 15.51 3.45
N TYR A 9 3.98 14.98 3.21
CA TYR A 9 4.44 13.72 3.85
C TYR A 9 5.49 13.91 4.94
N LEU A 10 5.26 13.22 6.06
CA LEU A 10 6.28 12.80 7.01
C LEU A 10 7.45 12.16 6.26
N SER A 11 8.68 12.48 6.67
CA SER A 11 9.86 11.90 6.03
C SER A 11 9.78 10.36 6.07
N PRO A 12 10.25 9.64 5.03
CA PRO A 12 10.27 8.19 5.04
C PRO A 12 10.95 7.59 6.28
N ALA A 13 11.88 8.33 6.89
CA ALA A 13 12.57 7.90 8.11
C ALA A 13 11.63 7.83 9.32
N ASP A 14 10.72 8.78 9.48
CA ASP A 14 9.86 8.87 10.67
C ASP A 14 8.76 7.79 10.66
N SER A 15 8.20 7.48 9.48
CA SER A 15 7.20 6.41 9.33
C SER A 15 7.81 5.03 9.54
N HIS A 16 9.01 4.78 9.02
CA HIS A 16 9.71 3.51 9.22
C HIS A 16 10.01 3.22 10.70
N VAL A 17 10.43 4.22 11.48
CA VAL A 17 10.73 4.04 12.92
C VAL A 17 9.46 3.71 13.71
N ALA A 18 8.36 4.44 13.48
CA ALA A 18 7.10 4.20 14.19
C ALA A 18 6.50 2.82 13.88
N VAL A 19 6.56 2.39 12.60
CA VAL A 19 6.11 1.05 12.19
C VAL A 19 7.00 -0.04 12.78
N HIS A 20 8.32 0.17 12.77
CA HIS A 20 9.27 -0.78 13.35
C HIS A 20 9.04 -0.97 14.85
N GLU A 21 8.83 0.11 15.61
CA GLU A 21 8.46 0.02 17.03
C GLU A 21 7.14 -0.71 17.25
N HIS A 22 6.15 -0.49 16.38
CA HIS A 22 4.86 -1.18 16.51
C HIS A 22 5.00 -2.69 16.24
N LEU A 23 5.77 -3.06 15.23
CA LEU A 23 6.06 -4.47 14.90
C LEU A 23 6.88 -5.15 15.99
N MET A 24 7.80 -4.43 16.64
CA MET A 24 8.56 -4.91 17.80
C MET A 24 7.66 -5.26 19.00
N ARG A 25 6.46 -4.67 19.10
CA ARG A 25 5.48 -4.97 20.16
C ARG A 25 4.57 -6.16 19.84
N ILE A 26 4.60 -6.69 18.62
CA ILE A 26 3.81 -7.86 18.25
C ILE A 26 4.46 -9.10 18.86
N GLU A 27 3.89 -9.61 19.97
CA GLU A 27 4.40 -10.79 20.67
C GLU A 27 4.35 -12.08 19.82
N SER A 28 3.35 -12.17 18.92
CA SER A 28 3.17 -13.32 18.05
C SER A 28 2.56 -12.92 16.71
N ALA A 29 3.23 -13.21 15.60
CA ALA A 29 2.65 -13.17 14.27
C ALA A 29 2.42 -14.61 13.78
N PHE A 30 1.42 -14.83 12.93
CA PHE A 30 1.06 -16.16 12.43
C PHE A 30 0.98 -16.18 10.91
N TYR A 31 1.47 -17.26 10.30
CA TYR A 31 1.32 -17.56 8.90
C TYR A 31 0.25 -18.63 8.73
N TYR A 32 -0.69 -18.35 7.83
CA TYR A 32 -1.72 -19.29 7.41
C TYR A 32 -1.43 -19.80 6.00
N SER A 33 -1.35 -21.11 5.86
CA SER A 33 -1.46 -21.81 4.58
C SER A 33 -2.75 -22.62 4.62
N PRO A 34 -3.67 -22.47 3.65
CA PRO A 34 -4.90 -23.25 3.62
C PRO A 34 -4.61 -24.76 3.67
N GLY A 35 -5.08 -25.42 4.73
CA GLY A 35 -4.84 -26.85 4.98
C GLY A 35 -3.72 -27.15 5.98
N ASP A 36 -2.93 -26.16 6.37
CA ASP A 36 -1.90 -26.29 7.41
C ASP A 36 -2.33 -25.60 8.72
N ALA A 37 -1.74 -26.02 9.83
CA ALA A 37 -1.90 -25.32 11.11
C ALA A 37 -1.18 -23.96 11.07
N MET A 38 -1.71 -22.98 11.79
CA MET A 38 -1.09 -21.64 11.93
C MET A 38 0.35 -21.78 12.44
N ALA A 39 1.31 -21.36 11.63
CA ALA A 39 2.72 -21.38 12.01
C ALA A 39 3.11 -20.01 12.61
N ALA A 40 3.81 -19.99 13.74
CA ALA A 40 4.32 -18.73 14.31
C ALA A 40 5.44 -18.16 13.42
N VAL A 41 5.40 -16.86 13.18
CA VAL A 41 6.36 -16.11 12.36
C VAL A 41 7.01 -15.05 13.23
N HIS A 42 8.32 -14.88 13.11
CA HIS A 42 9.01 -13.81 13.81
C HIS A 42 8.72 -12.46 13.10
N PRO A 43 8.09 -11.47 13.77
CA PRO A 43 7.56 -10.25 13.13
C PRO A 43 8.61 -9.46 12.35
N LEU A 44 9.86 -9.48 12.81
CA LEU A 44 10.96 -8.73 12.21
C LEU A 44 11.81 -9.53 11.22
N GLN A 45 11.84 -10.85 11.35
CA GLN A 45 12.65 -11.68 10.44
C GLN A 45 11.85 -12.10 9.20
N GLY A 46 10.52 -11.89 9.20
CA GLY A 46 9.68 -12.14 8.04
C GLY A 46 9.81 -13.58 7.54
N THR A 47 9.91 -14.55 8.46
CA THR A 47 10.23 -15.95 8.12
C THR A 47 9.02 -16.71 7.62
N VAL A 48 8.27 -16.11 6.70
CA VAL A 48 7.74 -16.88 5.58
C VAL A 48 8.64 -16.52 4.43
N SER A 49 9.74 -17.26 4.25
CA SER A 49 10.40 -17.25 2.95
C SER A 49 9.32 -17.64 1.96
N PRO A 50 8.80 -16.72 1.11
CA PRO A 50 7.96 -17.16 0.03
C PRO A 50 8.86 -18.14 -0.72
N ARG A 51 8.36 -19.31 -1.13
CA ARG A 51 9.10 -20.10 -2.11
C ARG A 51 9.23 -19.21 -3.35
N ARG A 52 10.28 -18.41 -3.43
CA ARG A 52 10.60 -17.55 -4.57
C ARG A 52 11.15 -18.49 -5.62
N GLY A 53 10.26 -19.26 -6.25
CA GLY A 53 10.59 -20.00 -7.45
C GLY A 53 11.19 -19.02 -8.44
N LYS A 54 12.24 -19.43 -9.15
CA LYS A 54 12.92 -18.60 -10.16
C LYS A 54 11.96 -18.01 -11.21
N ASP A 55 10.76 -18.60 -11.33
CA ASP A 55 9.76 -18.27 -12.33
C ASP A 55 8.61 -17.39 -11.82
N LEU A 56 8.63 -16.97 -10.55
CA LEU A 56 7.63 -16.04 -10.04
C LEU A 56 7.93 -14.62 -10.55
N PRO A 57 6.89 -13.84 -10.91
CA PRO A 57 7.07 -12.44 -11.31
C PRO A 57 7.71 -11.63 -10.18
N PRO A 58 8.27 -10.46 -10.51
CA PRO A 58 8.55 -9.46 -9.49
C PRO A 58 7.24 -9.08 -8.76
N MET A 59 7.32 -8.93 -7.44
CA MET A 59 6.23 -8.44 -6.60
C MET A 59 6.50 -6.98 -6.27
N CYS A 60 5.46 -6.16 -6.39
CA CYS A 60 5.51 -4.72 -6.15
C CYS A 60 4.40 -4.36 -5.16
N ILE A 61 4.76 -3.75 -4.03
CA ILE A 61 3.79 -3.23 -3.05
C ILE A 61 3.82 -1.72 -3.13
N VAL A 62 2.64 -1.13 -3.30
CA VAL A 62 2.45 0.31 -3.47
C VAL A 62 1.38 0.79 -2.51
N SER A 63 1.53 2.01 -2.01
CA SER A 63 0.53 2.68 -1.18
C SER A 63 0.27 4.09 -1.67
N GLY A 64 -0.98 4.52 -1.54
CA GLY A 64 -1.29 5.96 -1.49
C GLY A 64 -1.24 6.43 -0.04
N ASN A 65 -2.06 7.43 0.27
CA ASN A 65 -1.99 8.17 1.52
C ASN A 65 -3.10 7.79 2.50
N GLY A 66 -3.91 6.79 2.17
CA GLY A 66 -5.00 6.31 3.01
C GLY A 66 -4.50 5.61 4.28
N ASN A 67 -3.44 4.80 4.16
CA ASN A 67 -2.74 4.19 5.31
C ASN A 67 -1.36 3.63 4.89
N ARG A 68 -0.40 4.52 4.65
CA ARG A 68 0.97 4.14 4.27
C ARG A 68 1.71 3.31 5.32
N PRO A 69 1.60 3.60 6.63
CA PRO A 69 2.22 2.78 7.67
C PRO A 69 1.79 1.31 7.63
N LEU A 70 0.52 1.03 7.34
CA LEU A 70 0.04 -0.35 7.18
C LEU A 70 0.68 -1.05 5.98
N ALA A 71 0.81 -0.36 4.84
CA ALA A 71 1.43 -0.93 3.65
C ALA A 71 2.92 -1.26 3.88
N GLU A 72 3.63 -0.39 4.58
CA GLU A 72 5.03 -0.59 4.99
C GLU A 72 5.17 -1.77 5.95
N ALA A 73 4.25 -1.91 6.93
CA ALA A 73 4.25 -3.05 7.85
C ALA A 73 4.03 -4.38 7.12
N VAL A 74 3.09 -4.42 6.17
CA VAL A 74 2.83 -5.60 5.33
C VAL A 74 4.05 -5.94 4.48
N ALA A 75 4.67 -4.93 3.85
CA ALA A 75 5.86 -5.12 3.04
C ALA A 75 7.03 -5.67 3.87
N MET A 76 7.22 -5.15 5.09
CA MET A 76 8.24 -5.63 6.03
C MET A 76 8.00 -7.10 6.43
N LEU A 77 6.76 -7.47 6.75
CA LEU A 77 6.41 -8.87 7.08
C LEU A 77 6.64 -9.83 5.91
N LEU A 78 6.51 -9.36 4.66
CA LEU A 78 6.80 -10.12 3.45
C LEU A 78 8.29 -10.11 3.06
N GLY A 79 9.14 -9.39 3.80
CA GLY A 79 10.56 -9.26 3.51
C GLY A 79 10.84 -8.48 2.21
N THR A 80 9.95 -7.57 1.81
CA THR A 80 10.12 -6.73 0.60
C THR A 80 9.97 -5.26 0.91
N PRO A 81 10.71 -4.35 0.27
CA PRO A 81 10.45 -2.92 0.41
C PRO A 81 9.18 -2.51 -0.34
N THR A 82 8.47 -1.52 0.20
CA THR A 82 7.44 -0.77 -0.52
C THR A 82 8.10 -0.03 -1.69
N HIS A 83 7.51 -0.10 -2.89
CA HIS A 83 8.00 0.64 -4.05
C HIS A 83 7.81 2.15 -3.85
N GLN A 84 8.77 2.93 -4.33
CA GLN A 84 8.67 4.38 -4.30
C GLN A 84 7.62 4.89 -5.28
N THR A 85 6.51 5.35 -4.71
CA THR A 85 5.48 6.10 -5.41
C THR A 85 5.26 7.44 -4.73
N LEU A 86 5.09 8.46 -5.57
CA LEU A 86 4.74 9.79 -5.16
C LEU A 86 3.25 10.00 -5.41
N VAL A 87 2.48 10.30 -4.36
CA VAL A 87 1.06 10.59 -4.45
C VAL A 87 0.80 11.92 -3.76
N ARG A 88 0.60 12.99 -4.54
CA ARG A 88 0.43 14.37 -4.05
C ARG A 88 -0.88 14.98 -4.54
N GLN A 89 -1.36 16.01 -3.86
CA GLN A 89 -2.38 16.90 -4.41
C GLN A 89 -1.70 18.12 -5.04
N ARG A 90 -2.21 18.53 -6.20
CA ARG A 90 -1.88 19.81 -6.83
C ARG A 90 -2.64 20.95 -6.16
N ALA A 91 -2.22 22.19 -6.42
CA ALA A 91 -2.86 23.39 -5.88
C ALA A 91 -4.37 23.51 -6.19
N ASN A 92 -4.83 22.89 -7.28
CA ASN A 92 -6.24 22.83 -7.68
C ASN A 92 -7.02 21.66 -7.03
N GLY A 93 -6.40 20.87 -6.15
CA GLY A 93 -6.99 19.70 -5.50
C GLY A 93 -6.93 18.41 -6.32
N GLU A 94 -6.34 18.43 -7.51
CA GLU A 94 -6.19 17.21 -8.31
C GLU A 94 -5.10 16.29 -7.73
N VAL A 95 -5.42 15.00 -7.64
CA VAL A 95 -4.45 13.98 -7.25
C VAL A 95 -3.48 13.72 -8.42
N ASN A 96 -2.19 13.76 -8.12
CA ASN A 96 -1.11 13.41 -9.02
C ASN A 96 -0.35 12.17 -8.49
N VAL A 97 -0.16 11.19 -9.37
CA VAL A 97 0.55 9.94 -9.06
C VAL A 97 1.76 9.79 -9.98
N ARG A 98 2.93 9.64 -9.37
CA ARG A 98 4.20 9.29 -10.04
C ARG A 98 4.71 7.95 -9.49
N ILE A 99 5.23 7.12 -10.39
CA ILE A 99 5.92 5.87 -10.04
C ILE A 99 7.38 6.11 -10.43
N ASP A 100 8.28 5.97 -9.46
CA ASP A 100 9.70 6.25 -9.67
C ASP A 100 10.48 4.98 -10.03
N GLU A 101 9.91 3.82 -9.72
CA GLU A 101 10.49 2.51 -9.99
C GLU A 101 9.71 1.76 -11.10
N SER A 102 10.40 0.94 -11.87
CA SER A 102 9.75 0.14 -12.93
C SER A 102 8.87 -0.95 -12.33
N VAL A 103 7.63 -1.06 -12.84
CA VAL A 103 6.67 -2.12 -12.49
C VAL A 103 6.38 -3.07 -13.66
N LEU A 104 7.20 -3.03 -14.72
CA LEU A 104 7.00 -3.81 -15.93
C LEU A 104 7.00 -5.32 -15.61
N GLY A 105 5.91 -6.01 -15.95
CA GLY A 105 5.77 -7.45 -15.73
C GLY A 105 5.57 -7.87 -14.27
N ALA A 106 5.43 -6.91 -13.34
CA ALA A 106 5.24 -7.20 -11.92
C ALA A 106 3.79 -7.52 -11.57
N ASP A 107 3.61 -8.32 -10.52
CA ASP A 107 2.36 -8.39 -9.76
C ASP A 107 2.34 -7.26 -8.73
N VAL A 108 1.50 -6.26 -8.99
CA VAL A 108 1.35 -5.08 -8.15
C VAL A 108 0.21 -5.27 -7.14
N TYR A 109 0.50 -4.95 -5.89
CA TYR A 109 -0.46 -4.90 -4.79
C TYR A 109 -0.55 -3.46 -4.29
N ILE A 110 -1.70 -2.82 -4.50
CA ILE A 110 -1.97 -1.48 -4.02
C ILE A 110 -2.69 -1.60 -2.68
N ILE A 111 -2.01 -1.29 -1.59
CA ILE A 111 -2.59 -1.28 -0.25
C ILE A 111 -3.03 0.16 0.04
N GLN A 112 -4.35 0.38 0.05
CA GLN A 112 -4.90 1.72 0.27
C GLN A 112 -6.22 1.59 1.02
N SER A 113 -6.29 2.19 2.21
CA SER A 113 -7.57 2.37 2.91
C SER A 113 -8.32 3.56 2.28
N THR A 114 -9.61 3.42 2.04
CA THR A 114 -10.45 4.50 1.48
C THR A 114 -11.13 5.32 2.58
N THR A 115 -10.46 5.48 3.73
CA THR A 115 -10.93 6.33 4.84
C THR A 115 -10.40 7.75 4.68
N GLY A 116 -11.05 8.72 5.32
CA GLY A 116 -10.42 10.02 5.59
C GLY A 116 -9.44 9.90 6.76
N ASN A 117 -8.41 10.73 6.75
CA ASN A 117 -7.41 10.89 7.82
C ASN A 117 -6.99 12.37 7.94
N GLU A 118 -5.91 12.66 8.68
CA GLU A 118 -5.43 14.03 8.87
C GLU A 118 -4.88 14.73 7.61
N VAL A 119 -4.59 13.97 6.53
CA VAL A 119 -4.00 14.50 5.29
C VAL A 119 -5.00 14.55 4.14
N ILE A 120 -5.89 13.55 4.03
CA ILE A 120 -6.80 13.40 2.90
C ILE A 120 -8.23 13.04 3.34
N ASP A 121 -9.21 13.41 2.53
CA ASP A 121 -10.60 12.99 2.72
C ASP A 121 -10.90 11.63 2.05
N VAL A 122 -12.09 11.08 2.34
CA VAL A 122 -12.56 9.79 1.80
C VAL A 122 -12.53 9.77 0.26
N ASN A 123 -12.94 10.87 -0.38
CA ASN A 123 -13.02 10.96 -1.84
C ASN A 123 -11.64 10.98 -2.49
N THR A 124 -10.71 11.74 -1.90
CA THR A 124 -9.31 11.78 -2.31
C THR A 124 -8.71 10.40 -2.18
N ALA A 125 -8.94 9.68 -1.08
CA ALA A 125 -8.40 8.33 -0.90
C ALA A 125 -8.89 7.35 -1.99
N VAL A 126 -10.16 7.45 -2.39
CA VAL A 126 -10.72 6.69 -3.53
C VAL A 126 -10.07 7.13 -4.85
N MET A 127 -9.93 8.44 -5.09
CA MET A 127 -9.32 8.95 -6.32
C MET A 127 -7.84 8.57 -6.45
N GLU A 128 -7.08 8.61 -5.37
CA GLU A 128 -5.70 8.10 -5.29
C GLU A 128 -5.63 6.64 -5.70
N LEU A 129 -6.50 5.78 -5.12
CA LEU A 129 -6.55 4.37 -5.47
C LEU A 129 -6.80 4.17 -6.98
N LEU A 130 -7.81 4.86 -7.54
CA LEU A 130 -8.15 4.75 -8.95
C LEU A 130 -7.00 5.21 -9.86
N LEU A 131 -6.32 6.30 -9.50
CA LEU A 131 -5.20 6.83 -10.27
C LEU A 131 -3.96 5.95 -10.15
N LEU A 132 -3.69 5.36 -8.98
CA LEU A 132 -2.66 4.33 -8.81
C LEU A 132 -2.94 3.14 -9.71
N ILE A 133 -4.15 2.57 -9.67
CA ILE A 133 -4.54 1.45 -10.54
C ILE A 133 -4.32 1.81 -12.01
N ARG A 134 -4.79 2.99 -12.44
CA ARG A 134 -4.62 3.47 -13.80
C ARG A 134 -3.15 3.56 -14.19
N LYS A 135 -2.32 4.16 -13.33
CA LYS A 135 -0.89 4.35 -13.58
C LYS A 135 -0.16 3.01 -13.69
N MET A 136 -0.45 2.05 -12.82
CA MET A 136 0.15 0.70 -12.86
C MET A 136 -0.19 -0.04 -14.15
N ARG A 137 -1.45 0.06 -14.61
CA ARG A 137 -1.88 -0.53 -15.89
C ARG A 137 -1.16 0.11 -17.08
N LEU A 138 -1.00 1.43 -17.09
CA LEU A 138 -0.27 2.15 -18.14
C LEU A 138 1.24 1.83 -18.12
N SER A 139 1.80 1.49 -16.96
CA SER A 139 3.19 1.07 -16.80
C SER A 139 3.42 -0.42 -17.08
N ASN A 140 2.47 -1.12 -17.71
CA ASN A 140 2.58 -2.53 -18.10
C ASN A 140 2.85 -3.50 -16.92
N ALA A 141 2.23 -3.24 -15.77
CA ALA A 141 2.14 -4.25 -14.71
C ALA A 141 1.40 -5.50 -15.24
N ARG A 142 1.86 -6.68 -14.84
CA ARG A 142 1.26 -7.96 -15.23
C ARG A 142 -0.10 -8.17 -14.57
N ARG A 143 -0.21 -7.79 -13.29
CA ARG A 143 -1.42 -7.86 -12.49
C ARG A 143 -1.47 -6.67 -11.55
N VAL A 144 -2.66 -6.13 -11.33
CA VAL A 144 -2.90 -5.08 -10.34
C VAL A 144 -3.99 -5.56 -9.39
N THR A 145 -3.64 -5.75 -8.13
CA THR A 145 -4.54 -6.19 -7.05
C THR A 145 -4.72 -5.05 -6.07
N ALA A 146 -5.95 -4.58 -5.90
CA ALA A 146 -6.26 -3.62 -4.85
C ALA A 146 -6.54 -4.36 -3.53
N VAL A 147 -5.79 -4.01 -2.49
CA VAL A 147 -6.02 -4.44 -1.10
C VAL A 147 -6.58 -3.24 -0.37
N ILE A 148 -7.86 -3.32 0.02
CA ILE A 148 -8.60 -2.19 0.59
C ILE A 148 -9.06 -2.56 2.01
N PRO A 149 -8.21 -2.32 3.04
CA PRO A 149 -8.52 -2.72 4.43
C PRO A 149 -9.80 -2.09 4.96
N TYR A 150 -10.05 -0.83 4.61
CA TYR A 150 -11.31 -0.15 4.87
C TYR A 150 -11.92 0.35 3.57
N PHE A 151 -13.13 -0.14 3.26
CA PHE A 151 -13.90 0.23 2.07
C PHE A 151 -14.99 1.23 2.43
N ALA A 152 -14.74 2.52 2.14
CA ALA A 152 -15.75 3.56 2.24
C ALA A 152 -16.90 3.32 1.27
N TYR A 153 -18.01 4.02 1.51
CA TYR A 153 -19.27 3.83 0.78
C TYR A 153 -19.93 2.45 0.91
N SER A 154 -19.32 1.51 1.65
CA SER A 154 -19.87 0.17 1.91
C SER A 154 -21.26 0.16 2.54
N ARG A 155 -21.65 1.20 3.28
CA ARG A 155 -22.97 1.32 3.92
C ARG A 155 -24.08 1.87 3.02
N GLN A 156 -23.78 2.21 1.77
CA GLN A 156 -24.76 2.73 0.80
C GLN A 156 -25.22 1.64 -0.18
N ASP A 157 -25.12 0.38 0.22
CA ASP A 157 -25.48 -0.79 -0.58
C ASP A 157 -26.99 -0.97 -0.79
N SER A 158 -27.83 -0.27 -0.02
CA SER A 158 -29.27 -0.47 0.01
C SER A 158 -30.05 0.84 -0.15
N LYS A 159 -31.03 0.87 -1.07
CA LYS A 159 -32.01 1.97 -1.16
C LYS A 159 -33.03 1.79 -0.03
N LYS A 160 -33.08 2.74 0.91
CA LYS A 160 -34.22 2.84 1.83
C LYS A 160 -35.42 3.35 1.04
N GLY A 161 -36.45 2.50 0.93
CA GLY A 161 -37.72 2.81 0.28
C GLY A 161 -38.58 3.77 1.08
#